data_AF-A0A841KDF4-F1
#
_entry.id   AF-A0A841KDF4-F1
#
_cell.length_a   1.000
_cell.length_b   1.000
_cell.length_c   1.000
_cell.angle_alpha   90.00
_cell.angle_beta   90.00
_cell.angle_gamma   90.00
#
_symmetry.space_group_name_H-M   'P 1'
#
loop_
_entity.id
_entity.type
_entity.pdbx_description
1 polymer ?
#
loop_
_entity_poly.entity_id
_entity_poly.type
_entity_poly.pdbx_seq_one_letter_code
_entity_poly.pdbx_strand_id
1 'polypeptide(L)'
;MRDRSRPTDEPGAPAPYRIRPTQAADLCHLPDVERSAGERFRASDLAWIADQPRLPVESHARYLGWHWVATDADDRPVGFILARPSGNMIHIGEVSVAQPHQGRGLGRALIAAVRAKACRQG
;
A
#
# COMPACT_ATOMS: atom_id res chain seq x y z
N MET A 1 -35.95 -17.63 3.60
CA MET A 1 -35.17 -16.88 4.60
C MET A 1 -33.92 -17.68 4.92
N ARG A 2 -32.80 -17.41 4.23
CA ARG A 2 -31.50 -18.02 4.56
C ARG A 2 -30.59 -16.88 4.98
N ASP A 3 -30.26 -16.88 6.27
CA ASP A 3 -29.18 -16.13 6.86
C ASP A 3 -27.90 -16.41 6.06
N ARG A 4 -27.42 -15.38 5.35
CA ARG A 4 -26.10 -15.35 4.74
C ARG A 4 -25.25 -14.39 5.56
N SER A 5 -24.98 -14.76 6.80
CA SER A 5 -23.77 -14.34 7.50
C SER A 5 -22.57 -14.79 6.66
N ARG A 6 -22.26 -14.00 5.63
CA ARG A 6 -21.05 -14.14 4.84
C ARG A 6 -19.91 -13.77 5.78
N PRO A 7 -18.98 -14.67 6.10
CA PRO A 7 -17.79 -14.26 6.81
C PRO A 7 -17.13 -13.18 5.95
N THR A 8 -16.94 -11.99 6.52
CA THR A 8 -16.17 -10.92 5.90
C THR A 8 -14.71 -11.34 5.94
N ASP A 9 -14.35 -12.33 5.14
CA ASP A 9 -12.95 -12.69 4.88
C ASP A 9 -12.41 -11.63 3.92
N GLU A 10 -12.33 -10.38 4.38
CA GLU A 10 -11.43 -9.40 3.78
C GLU A 10 -10.05 -9.97 4.10
N PRO A 11 -9.32 -10.52 3.11
CA PRO A 11 -8.08 -11.20 3.41
C PRO A 11 -7.16 -10.16 4.04
N GLY A 12 -6.95 -10.31 5.34
CA GLY A 12 -5.91 -9.58 6.06
C GLY A 12 -4.58 -9.79 5.34
N ALA A 13 -3.57 -9.00 5.71
CA ALA A 13 -2.24 -9.28 5.21
C ALA A 13 -1.90 -10.78 5.44
N PRO A 14 -1.35 -11.48 4.44
CA PRO A 14 -0.91 -12.84 4.62
C PRO A 14 0.14 -12.86 5.74
N ALA A 15 0.11 -13.84 6.63
CA ALA A 15 1.16 -13.96 7.64
C ALA A 15 2.54 -14.09 6.95
N PRO A 16 3.61 -13.49 7.50
CA PRO A 16 3.69 -12.77 8.78
C PRO A 16 3.44 -11.25 8.67
N TYR A 17 2.82 -10.78 7.58
CA TYR A 17 2.67 -9.35 7.32
C TYR A 17 1.47 -8.74 8.05
N ARG A 18 1.52 -7.42 8.25
CA ARG A 18 0.43 -6.64 8.81
C ARG A 18 0.10 -5.44 7.94
N ILE A 19 -1.18 -5.14 7.73
CA ILE A 19 -1.60 -3.86 7.15
C ILE A 19 -2.02 -2.92 8.27
N ARG A 20 -1.45 -1.72 8.32
CA ARG A 20 -1.83 -0.68 9.29
C ARG A 20 -1.76 0.71 8.68
N PRO A 21 -2.51 1.70 9.23
CA PRO A 21 -2.31 3.10 8.87
C PRO A 21 -0.85 3.49 9.02
N THR A 22 -0.39 4.36 8.13
CA THR A 22 0.97 4.88 8.17
C THR A 22 1.16 5.84 9.32
N GLN A 23 2.28 5.71 10.01
CA GLN A 23 2.71 6.57 11.10
C GLN A 23 3.87 7.45 10.63
N ALA A 24 4.11 8.56 11.33
CA ALA A 24 5.20 9.48 10.99
C ALA A 24 6.57 8.79 10.97
N ALA A 25 6.79 7.81 11.86
CA ALA A 25 8.03 7.03 11.93
C ALA A 25 8.27 6.15 10.69
N ASP A 26 7.22 5.80 9.92
CA ASP A 26 7.38 5.00 8.71
C ASP A 26 7.92 5.83 7.53
N LEU A 27 7.70 7.15 7.54
CA LEU A 27 7.83 8.00 6.36
C LEU A 27 9.25 8.04 5.80
N CYS A 28 10.27 7.97 6.66
CA CYS A 28 11.66 7.95 6.23
C CYS A 28 12.05 6.65 5.50
N HIS A 29 11.25 5.58 5.62
CA HIS A 29 11.52 4.29 4.98
C HIS A 29 10.82 4.12 3.62
N LEU A 30 9.77 4.90 3.35
CA LEU A 30 8.94 4.74 2.15
C LEU A 30 9.70 4.96 0.83
N PRO A 31 10.62 5.94 0.71
CA PRO A 31 11.41 6.09 -0.51
C PRO A 31 12.24 4.85 -0.85
N ASP A 32 12.78 4.15 0.14
CA ASP A 32 13.56 2.93 -0.13
C ASP A 32 12.67 1.77 -0.57
N VAL A 33 11.43 1.70 -0.04
CA VAL A 33 10.41 0.76 -0.52
C VAL A 33 10.04 1.05 -1.98
N GLU A 34 9.82 2.31 -2.35
CA GLU A 34 9.53 2.74 -3.72
C GLU A 34 10.69 2.40 -4.67
N ARG A 35 11.93 2.71 -4.28
CA ARG A 35 13.14 2.32 -5.03
C ARG A 35 13.16 0.82 -5.30
N SER A 36 13.02 0.02 -4.24
CA SER A 36 13.02 -1.43 -4.35
C SER A 36 11.85 -1.94 -5.20
N ALA A 37 10.68 -1.32 -5.14
CA ALA A 37 9.54 -1.71 -5.97
C ALA A 37 9.82 -1.47 -7.46
N GLY A 38 10.43 -0.33 -7.79
CA GLY A 38 10.78 0.08 -9.16
C GLY A 38 11.78 -0.86 -9.85
N GLU A 39 12.69 -1.49 -9.12
CA GLU A 39 13.68 -2.44 -9.66
C GLU A 39 13.04 -3.63 -10.40
N ARG A 40 11.78 -3.96 -10.10
CA ARG A 40 11.02 -4.97 -10.88
C ARG A 40 10.98 -4.66 -12.38
N PHE A 41 10.97 -3.38 -12.75
CA PHE A 41 10.83 -2.96 -14.14
C PHE A 41 12.15 -2.93 -14.90
N ARG A 42 13.30 -3.07 -14.21
CA ARG A 42 14.64 -2.91 -14.78
C ARG A 42 14.91 -3.82 -15.99
N ALA A 43 14.33 -5.02 -15.99
CA ALA A 43 14.49 -6.01 -17.05
C ALA A 43 13.36 -5.99 -18.11
N SER A 44 12.58 -4.91 -18.19
CA SER A 44 11.47 -4.76 -19.13
C SER A 44 11.63 -3.49 -19.97
N ASP A 45 10.78 -3.32 -20.99
CA ASP A 45 10.69 -2.07 -21.77
C ASP A 45 10.27 -0.85 -20.92
N LEU A 46 9.93 -1.08 -19.64
CA LEU A 46 9.60 -0.08 -18.65
C LEU A 46 10.77 0.24 -17.70
N ALA A 47 12.01 -0.09 -18.06
CA ALA A 47 13.19 0.14 -17.21
C ALA A 47 13.32 1.59 -16.70
N TRP A 48 12.80 2.56 -17.46
CA TRP A 48 12.75 3.98 -17.07
C TRP A 48 11.95 4.23 -15.79
N ILE A 49 11.04 3.33 -15.39
CA ILE A 49 10.31 3.42 -14.12
C ILE A 49 11.25 3.28 -12.92
N ALA A 50 12.30 2.45 -13.02
CA ALA A 50 13.27 2.27 -11.93
C ALA A 50 14.08 3.55 -11.65
N ASP A 51 14.25 4.41 -12.66
CA ASP A 51 15.00 5.66 -12.54
C ASP A 51 14.11 6.87 -12.21
N GLN A 52 12.79 6.68 -12.08
CA GLN A 52 11.88 7.78 -11.75
C GLN A 52 12.19 8.37 -10.36
N PRO A 53 12.05 9.70 -10.20
CA PRO A 53 12.14 10.32 -8.90
C PRO A 53 11.09 9.74 -7.95
N ARG A 54 11.55 9.40 -6.75
CA ARG A 54 10.68 8.93 -5.68
C ARG A 54 9.86 10.06 -5.10
N LEU A 55 8.72 9.72 -4.52
CA LEU A 55 7.92 10.68 -3.80
C LEU A 55 8.70 11.18 -2.56
N PRO A 56 8.84 12.50 -2.36
CA PRO A 56 9.49 13.05 -1.16
C PRO A 56 8.73 12.64 0.11
N VAL A 57 9.46 12.52 1.23
CA VAL A 57 8.90 12.15 2.54
C VAL A 57 7.74 13.07 2.94
N GLU A 58 7.87 14.37 2.68
CA GLU A 58 6.87 15.40 2.97
C GLU A 58 5.60 15.22 2.14
N SER A 59 5.74 14.66 0.93
CA SER A 59 4.60 14.36 0.07
C SER A 59 3.80 13.18 0.59
N HIS A 60 4.43 12.15 1.16
CA HIS A 60 3.72 11.06 1.86
C HIS A 60 2.93 11.58 3.07
N ALA A 61 3.49 12.50 3.84
CA ALA A 61 2.86 13.06 5.04
C ALA A 61 1.49 13.70 4.75
N ARG A 62 1.30 14.27 3.56
CA ARG A 62 0.02 14.87 3.13
C ARG A 62 -1.11 13.86 3.01
N TYR A 63 -0.78 12.58 2.86
CA TYR A 63 -1.74 11.51 2.65
C TYR A 63 -2.01 10.66 3.89
N LEU A 64 -1.46 10.97 5.07
CA LEU A 64 -1.59 10.11 6.27
C LEU A 64 -3.03 9.69 6.61
N GLY A 65 -4.04 10.51 6.27
CA GLY A 65 -5.45 10.15 6.44
C GLY A 65 -5.96 9.04 5.50
N TRP A 66 -5.27 8.78 4.39
CA TRP A 66 -5.56 7.84 3.32
C TRP A 66 -4.31 7.06 2.88
N HIS A 67 -3.43 6.75 3.83
CA HIS A 67 -2.17 6.06 3.58
C HIS A 67 -2.00 4.88 4.55
N TRP A 68 -1.56 3.75 4.02
CA TRP A 68 -1.29 2.53 4.78
C TRP A 68 0.05 1.93 4.40
N VAL A 69 0.65 1.21 5.34
CA VAL A 69 1.83 0.37 5.13
C VAL A 69 1.47 -1.10 5.29
N ALA A 70 2.17 -1.93 4.52
CA ALA A 70 2.36 -3.34 4.80
C ALA A 70 3.69 -3.47 5.55
N THR A 71 3.66 -4.06 6.75
CA THR A 71 4.86 -4.29 7.55
C THR A 71 5.19 -5.77 7.66
N ASP A 72 6.47 -6.09 7.81
CA ASP A 72 6.94 -7.46 8.11
C ASP A 72 6.75 -7.82 9.59
N ALA A 73 7.33 -8.95 10.02
CA ALA A 73 7.21 -9.44 11.39
C ALA A 73 7.86 -8.51 12.44
N ASP A 74 8.85 -7.70 12.03
CA ASP A 74 9.56 -6.73 12.86
C ASP A 74 8.91 -5.33 12.79
N ASP A 75 7.69 -5.25 12.25
CA ASP A 75 6.94 -4.04 11.96
C ASP A 75 7.66 -3.04 11.03
N ARG A 76 8.56 -3.50 10.17
CA ARG A 76 9.25 -2.65 9.19
C ARG A 76 8.40 -2.50 7.93
N PRO A 77 8.20 -1.27 7.41
CA PRO A 77 7.49 -1.06 6.15
C PRO A 77 8.17 -1.77 4.98
N VAL A 78 7.43 -2.66 4.32
CA VAL A 78 7.85 -3.39 3.12
C VAL A 78 6.94 -3.11 1.91
N GLY A 79 5.87 -2.36 2.12
CA GLY A 79 4.98 -1.87 1.09
C GLY A 79 4.09 -0.75 1.62
N PHE A 80 3.50 0.02 0.72
CA PHE A 80 2.54 1.06 1.08
C PHE A 80 1.54 1.32 -0.03
N ILE A 81 0.47 2.02 0.34
CA ILE A 81 -0.52 2.58 -0.56
C ILE A 81 -0.86 3.99 -0.09
N LEU A 82 -0.99 4.91 -1.04
CA LEU A 82 -1.54 6.23 -0.80
C LEU A 82 -2.73 6.47 -1.72
N ALA A 83 -3.76 7.08 -1.16
CA ALA A 83 -4.96 7.42 -1.87
C ALA A 83 -5.47 8.80 -1.44
N ARG A 84 -6.46 9.31 -2.15
CA ARG A 84 -7.22 10.49 -1.76
C ARG A 84 -8.65 10.42 -2.30
N PRO A 85 -9.62 11.05 -1.62
CA PRO A 85 -10.92 11.30 -2.22
C PRO A 85 -10.78 12.12 -3.51
N SER A 86 -11.58 11.78 -4.51
CA SER A 86 -11.65 12.49 -5.80
C SER A 86 -13.09 12.42 -6.29
N GLY A 87 -13.87 13.46 -5.97
CA GLY A 87 -15.31 13.47 -6.22
C GLY A 87 -16.02 12.34 -5.47
N ASN A 88 -16.76 11.50 -6.20
CA ASN A 88 -17.44 10.31 -5.68
C ASN A 88 -16.59 9.03 -5.76
N MET A 89 -15.30 9.16 -6.06
CA MET A 89 -14.35 8.05 -6.17
C MET A 89 -13.18 8.22 -5.22
N ILE A 90 -12.43 7.14 -5.02
CA ILE A 90 -11.12 7.18 -4.37
C ILE A 90 -10.04 7.00 -5.44
N HIS A 91 -9.15 7.98 -5.54
CA HIS A 91 -8.00 7.92 -6.42
C HIS A 91 -6.81 7.34 -5.67
N ILE A 92 -6.33 6.18 -6.10
CA ILE A 92 -5.07 5.61 -5.63
C ILE A 92 -3.95 6.33 -6.38
N GLY A 93 -3.09 7.04 -5.64
CA GLY A 93 -1.94 7.71 -6.24
C GLY A 93 -0.80 6.73 -6.49
N GLU A 94 -0.56 5.83 -5.54
CA GLU A 94 0.54 4.88 -5.65
C GLU A 94 0.29 3.63 -4.80
N VAL A 95 0.76 2.48 -5.29
CA VAL A 95 0.91 1.25 -4.53
C VAL A 95 2.30 0.70 -4.81
N SER A 96 3.10 0.55 -3.77
CA SER A 96 4.48 0.10 -3.87
C SER A 96 4.74 -1.03 -2.88
N VAL A 97 5.43 -2.09 -3.31
CA VAL A 97 5.85 -3.20 -2.46
C VAL A 97 7.28 -3.53 -2.83
N ALA A 98 8.19 -3.53 -1.85
CA ALA A 98 9.60 -3.83 -2.05
C ALA A 98 9.78 -5.20 -2.72
N GLN A 99 10.71 -5.29 -3.69
CA GLN A 99 10.90 -6.46 -4.56
C GLN A 99 10.94 -7.82 -3.84
N PRO A 100 11.64 -7.98 -2.69
CA PRO A 100 11.68 -9.26 -1.98
C PRO A 100 10.33 -9.76 -1.44
N HIS A 101 9.35 -8.84 -1.29
CA HIS A 101 8.05 -9.10 -0.68
C HIS A 101 6.89 -9.13 -1.68
N GLN A 102 7.16 -8.86 -2.96
CA GLN A 102 6.16 -8.89 -4.01
C GLN A 102 5.68 -10.31 -4.34
N GLY A 103 4.55 -10.44 -5.05
CA GLY A 103 3.97 -11.73 -5.43
C GLY A 103 3.26 -12.48 -4.30
N ARG A 104 3.27 -11.91 -3.08
CA ARG A 104 2.68 -12.52 -1.88
C ARG A 104 1.27 -12.02 -1.56
N GLY A 105 0.70 -11.12 -2.37
CA GLY A 105 -0.65 -10.57 -2.15
C GLY A 105 -0.72 -9.29 -1.32
N LEU A 106 0.42 -8.67 -0.98
CA LEU A 106 0.47 -7.42 -0.21
C LEU A 106 -0.22 -6.24 -0.91
N GLY A 107 -0.03 -6.07 -2.22
CA GLY A 107 -0.72 -5.02 -2.98
C GLY A 107 -2.25 -5.16 -2.91
N ARG A 108 -2.76 -6.39 -2.97
CA ARG A 108 -4.19 -6.68 -2.80
C ARG A 108 -4.68 -6.32 -1.39
N ALA A 109 -3.93 -6.68 -0.36
CA ALA A 109 -4.28 -6.37 1.03
C ALA A 109 -4.26 -4.85 1.30
N LEU A 110 -3.31 -4.11 0.71
CA LEU A 110 -3.25 -2.65 0.78
C LEU A 110 -4.48 -1.99 0.11
N ILE A 111 -4.86 -2.44 -1.09
CA ILE A 111 -6.07 -1.95 -1.78
C ILE A 111 -7.33 -2.25 -0.95
N ALA A 112 -7.40 -3.43 -0.31
CA ALA A 112 -8.51 -3.79 0.56
C ALA A 112 -8.64 -2.82 1.76
N ALA A 113 -7.53 -2.36 2.34
CA ALA A 113 -7.55 -1.37 3.42
C ALA A 113 -8.11 -0.01 2.97
N VAL A 114 -7.74 0.46 1.76
CA VAL A 114 -8.31 1.68 1.17
C VAL A 114 -9.82 1.52 0.94
N ARG A 115 -10.23 0.40 0.34
CA ARG A 115 -11.66 0.09 0.11
C ARG A 115 -12.44 0.03 1.43
N ALA A 116 -11.90 -0.63 2.45
CA ALA A 116 -12.52 -0.73 3.75
C ALA A 116 -12.70 0.66 4.42
N LYS A 117 -11.76 1.59 4.25
CA LYS A 117 -11.95 2.97 4.71
C LYS A 117 -13.04 3.67 3.90
N ALA A 118 -13.02 3.54 2.57
CA ALA A 118 -14.00 4.17 1.69
C ALA A 118 -15.44 3.78 2.05
N CYS A 119 -15.71 2.48 2.23
CA CYS A 119 -17.04 1.99 2.61
C CYS A 119 -17.50 2.46 4.00
N ARG A 120 -16.59 2.86 4.90
CA ARG A 120 -16.98 3.43 6.20
C ARG A 120 -17.33 4.93 6.10
N GLN A 121 -16.94 5.58 5.00
CA GLN A 121 -17.16 7.01 4.79
C GLN A 121 -18.29 7.31 3.80
N GLY A 122 -18.85 6.28 3.13
CA GLY A 122 -19.99 6.39 2.21
C GLY A 122 -20.28 5.07 1.49
#